data_AF-A0A952X1G1-F1
#
_entry.id   AF-A0A952X1G1-F1
#
_cell.length_a   1.000
_cell.length_b   1.000
_cell.length_c   1.000
_cell.angle_alpha   90.00
_cell.angle_beta   90.00
_cell.angle_gamma   90.00
#
_symmetry.space_group_name_H-M   'P 1'
#
loop_
_entity.id
_entity.type
_entity.pdbx_description
1 polymer ?
#
loop_
_entity_poly.entity_id
_entity_poly.type
_entity_poly.pdbx_seq_one_letter_code
_entity_poly.pdbx_strand_id
1 'polypeptide(L)'
;MASGACLMLVAAVVGVEHDVNHNDNRCGARALAVCAATCGVTSSIFELDLRAGSKGAQTSLLDLTRAAEATGLHTLAIEWNPRLDVSTQWTCSGILRVLSKRGEGHFVAVHACDRGRMLILDFPRQLEWVEAAVLRDRWQWDGTILHIASTPNDLAGLDVKRQGMASLLFGVASFLIGGCFIWIATHCSESRAAWSRAKVSQLAFRQLRLMDRKSLKAGRRGLTLLETLVTMGIISLLLSLIVPAVQSARESARRAACLNNLRQIGVACAAFESSERKYPSGGTLAVDSSGKQLSLNLSPHVQLLPYLDQSAIHSQFNMLETGDGEGADPPVSKWNQTLISTTIPIFQCPSDNFPAPRSNYRVSCGTSPGWHGTKDRGPNSARPGFRSLYGQRDSAFVDGKSQTAAFCERVTGDRERDWLTPSRDAAIVNGVMIIRPDDAVDACRTPLDPTRTHYSFLGYTWALSGYHHTWYNHVLPPNSSTPDCNVGNGAVTARSLHPGGVNILMADGSARFANSNVALEVWRAIGSIDGQEFEASEF
;
A
#
# COMPACT_ATOMS: atom_id res chain seq x y z
N MET A 1 -21.29 3.80 21.45
CA MET A 1 -20.41 2.66 21.81
C MET A 1 -19.93 1.96 20.53
N ALA A 2 -19.03 2.60 19.77
CA ALA A 2 -18.53 2.09 18.47
C ALA A 2 -17.00 1.82 18.48
N SER A 3 -16.36 1.82 19.65
CA SER A 3 -14.90 1.79 19.78
C SER A 3 -14.29 0.38 19.83
N GLY A 4 -15.01 -0.63 20.37
CA GLY A 4 -14.48 -1.98 20.53
C GLY A 4 -14.39 -2.78 19.22
N ALA A 5 -15.43 -2.71 18.37
CA ALA A 5 -15.45 -3.37 17.06
C ALA A 5 -14.41 -2.76 16.11
N CYS A 6 -14.21 -1.44 16.17
CA CYS A 6 -13.21 -0.74 15.36
C CYS A 6 -11.77 -1.15 15.72
N LEU A 7 -11.48 -1.40 17.01
CA LEU A 7 -10.14 -1.81 17.45
C LEU A 7 -9.78 -3.25 17.05
N MET A 8 -10.73 -4.20 17.18
CA MET A 8 -10.54 -5.57 16.69
C MET A 8 -10.42 -5.62 15.16
N LEU A 9 -11.11 -4.73 14.46
CA LEU A 9 -11.04 -4.60 13.02
C LEU A 9 -9.66 -4.12 12.55
N VAL A 10 -9.08 -3.11 13.19
CA VAL A 10 -7.71 -2.67 12.91
C VAL A 10 -6.71 -3.80 13.19
N ALA A 11 -6.88 -4.56 14.29
CA ALA A 11 -6.03 -5.70 14.60
C ALA A 11 -6.16 -6.85 13.59
N ALA A 12 -7.38 -7.15 13.13
CA ALA A 12 -7.66 -8.15 12.11
C ALA A 12 -7.10 -7.75 10.73
N VAL A 13 -7.28 -6.49 10.33
CA VAL A 13 -6.73 -5.94 9.06
C VAL A 13 -5.20 -6.01 9.06
N VAL A 14 -4.55 -5.62 10.15
CA VAL A 14 -3.08 -5.70 10.29
C VAL A 14 -2.56 -7.14 10.24
N GLY A 15 -3.35 -8.12 10.71
CA GLY A 15 -3.01 -9.54 10.64
C GLY A 15 -3.17 -10.17 9.24
N VAL A 16 -4.09 -9.64 8.43
CA VAL A 16 -4.39 -10.14 7.07
C VAL A 16 -3.54 -9.46 5.99
N GLU A 17 -3.07 -8.23 6.20
CA GLU A 17 -2.23 -7.46 5.25
C GLU A 17 -0.85 -8.06 4.96
N HIS A 18 -0.32 -8.92 5.84
CA HIS A 18 1.07 -9.38 5.74
C HIS A 18 1.37 -10.37 4.61
N ASP A 19 0.36 -10.88 3.88
CA ASP A 19 0.52 -11.96 2.88
C ASP A 19 -0.32 -11.75 1.59
N VAL A 20 -0.60 -10.49 1.22
CA VAL A 20 -1.54 -10.18 0.13
C VAL A 20 -0.83 -9.88 -1.18
N ASN A 21 -0.65 -10.90 -2.03
CA ASN A 21 -0.22 -10.69 -3.41
C ASN A 21 -1.42 -10.20 -4.26
N HIS A 22 -1.31 -9.03 -4.89
CA HIS A 22 -2.45 -8.25 -5.40
C HIS A 22 -3.13 -8.81 -6.67
N ASN A 23 -2.48 -9.74 -7.39
CA ASN A 23 -2.99 -10.33 -8.64
C ASN A 23 -3.86 -11.59 -8.48
N ASP A 24 -4.20 -11.98 -7.26
CA ASP A 24 -4.95 -13.21 -7.01
C ASP A 24 -6.46 -12.96 -7.06
N ASN A 25 -7.19 -13.73 -7.88
CA ASN A 25 -8.66 -13.69 -8.05
C ASN A 25 -9.45 -14.10 -6.77
N ARG A 26 -8.92 -13.84 -5.58
CA ARG A 26 -9.39 -14.40 -4.30
C ARG A 26 -10.16 -13.40 -3.44
N CYS A 27 -10.86 -12.45 -4.05
CA CYS A 27 -11.60 -11.41 -3.31
C CYS A 27 -12.61 -11.99 -2.31
N GLY A 28 -13.32 -13.06 -2.68
CA GLY A 28 -14.23 -13.78 -1.78
C GLY A 28 -13.53 -14.37 -0.56
N ALA A 29 -12.39 -15.04 -0.76
CA ALA A 29 -11.61 -15.62 0.33
C ALA A 29 -11.00 -14.55 1.26
N ARG A 30 -10.63 -13.38 0.72
CA ARG A 30 -10.16 -12.24 1.51
C ARG A 30 -11.26 -11.63 2.36
N ALA A 31 -12.42 -11.37 1.77
CA ALA A 31 -13.59 -10.88 2.51
C ALA A 31 -13.96 -11.84 3.64
N LEU A 32 -13.95 -13.15 3.36
CA LEU A 32 -14.17 -14.19 4.36
C LEU A 32 -13.11 -14.22 5.45
N ALA A 33 -11.83 -14.08 5.11
CA ALA A 33 -10.74 -14.05 6.09
C ALA A 33 -10.92 -12.92 7.11
N VAL A 34 -11.36 -11.73 6.68
CA VAL A 34 -11.62 -10.62 7.59
C VAL A 34 -12.82 -10.89 8.48
N CYS A 35 -13.94 -11.34 7.90
CA CYS A 35 -15.12 -11.65 8.69
C CYS A 35 -14.84 -12.78 9.70
N ALA A 36 -14.08 -13.80 9.31
CA ALA A 36 -13.61 -14.88 10.19
C ALA A 36 -12.72 -14.35 11.32
N ALA A 37 -11.79 -13.45 11.01
CA ALA A 37 -10.93 -12.82 12.00
C ALA A 37 -11.73 -11.99 13.03
N THR A 38 -12.82 -11.32 12.61
CA THR A 38 -13.73 -10.64 13.57
C THR A 38 -14.45 -11.62 14.51
N CYS A 39 -14.55 -12.89 14.13
CA CYS A 39 -15.10 -13.97 14.95
C CYS A 39 -14.02 -14.72 15.76
N GLY A 40 -12.76 -14.26 15.72
CA GLY A 40 -11.63 -14.90 16.40
C GLY A 40 -11.08 -16.14 15.69
N VAL A 41 -11.44 -16.36 14.42
CA VAL A 41 -10.94 -17.48 13.59
C VAL A 41 -9.92 -16.94 12.59
N THR A 42 -8.67 -17.38 12.71
CA THR A 42 -7.61 -17.05 11.74
C THR A 42 -7.42 -18.20 10.76
N SER A 43 -7.68 -17.97 9.48
CA SER A 43 -7.45 -18.95 8.41
C SER A 43 -6.72 -18.27 7.26
N SER A 44 -5.83 -19.01 6.59
CA SER A 44 -5.10 -18.46 5.45
C SER A 44 -6.05 -18.19 4.28
N ILE A 45 -5.80 -17.11 3.52
CA ILE A 45 -6.59 -16.76 2.33
C ILE A 45 -6.56 -17.91 1.31
N PHE A 46 -5.41 -18.57 1.17
CA PHE A 46 -5.24 -19.72 0.29
C PHE A 46 -6.13 -20.90 0.69
N GLU A 47 -6.22 -21.21 1.98
CA GLU A 47 -7.06 -22.30 2.47
C GLU A 47 -8.55 -21.99 2.30
N LEU A 48 -8.96 -20.75 2.56
CA LEU A 48 -10.35 -20.30 2.35
C LEU A 48 -10.73 -20.33 0.88
N ASP A 49 -9.83 -19.93 -0.02
CA ASP A 49 -10.03 -19.99 -1.46
C ASP A 49 -10.19 -21.44 -1.95
N LEU A 50 -9.32 -22.35 -1.49
CA LEU A 50 -9.43 -23.78 -1.79
C LEU A 50 -10.77 -24.36 -1.33
N ARG A 51 -11.21 -23.99 -0.12
CA ARG A 51 -12.51 -24.42 0.44
C ARG A 51 -13.70 -23.84 -0.32
N ALA A 52 -13.56 -22.63 -0.87
CA ALA A 52 -14.53 -22.02 -1.78
C ALA A 52 -14.43 -22.56 -3.23
N GLY A 53 -13.51 -23.49 -3.49
CA GLY A 53 -13.33 -24.15 -4.79
C GLY A 53 -12.49 -23.38 -5.80
N SER A 54 -11.76 -22.34 -5.38
CA SER A 54 -10.81 -21.56 -6.21
C SER A 54 -11.38 -21.10 -7.55
N LYS A 55 -12.64 -20.66 -7.55
CA LYS A 55 -13.39 -20.27 -8.76
C LYS A 55 -13.14 -18.83 -9.21
N GLY A 56 -12.33 -18.08 -8.47
CA GLY A 56 -12.02 -16.70 -8.81
C GLY A 56 -13.28 -15.82 -8.87
N ALA A 57 -13.42 -15.08 -9.96
CA ALA A 57 -14.61 -14.27 -10.27
C ALA A 57 -15.94 -15.06 -10.35
N GLN A 58 -15.87 -16.39 -10.53
CA GLN A 58 -17.04 -17.28 -10.55
C GLN A 58 -17.42 -17.81 -9.16
N THR A 59 -16.72 -17.40 -8.10
CA THR A 59 -17.08 -17.74 -6.72
C THR A 59 -18.48 -17.22 -6.42
N SER A 60 -19.33 -18.07 -5.84
CA SER A 60 -20.69 -17.70 -5.41
C SER A 60 -20.76 -17.48 -3.90
N LEU A 61 -21.80 -16.78 -3.42
CA LEU A 61 -22.05 -16.67 -1.98
C LEU A 61 -22.21 -18.05 -1.33
N LEU A 62 -22.77 -19.03 -2.04
CA LEU A 62 -22.89 -20.41 -1.56
C LEU A 62 -21.53 -21.09 -1.37
N ASP A 63 -20.56 -20.81 -2.26
CA ASP A 63 -19.20 -21.33 -2.12
C ASP A 63 -18.53 -20.73 -0.86
N LEU A 64 -18.74 -19.45 -0.59
CA LEU A 64 -18.25 -18.79 0.62
C LEU A 64 -18.96 -19.27 1.89
N THR A 65 -20.27 -19.54 1.83
CA THR A 65 -21.01 -20.18 2.92
C THR A 65 -20.39 -21.52 3.31
N ARG A 66 -20.14 -22.40 2.33
CA ARG A 66 -19.50 -23.70 2.59
C ARG A 66 -18.10 -23.54 3.16
N ALA A 67 -17.32 -22.59 2.65
CA ALA A 67 -15.98 -22.30 3.15
C ALA A 67 -16.00 -21.81 4.61
N ALA A 68 -16.93 -20.91 4.96
CA ALA A 68 -17.12 -20.41 6.31
C ALA A 68 -17.57 -21.52 7.28
N GLU A 69 -18.56 -22.31 6.89
CA GLU A 69 -19.06 -23.42 7.71
C GLU A 69 -17.99 -24.48 7.95
N ALA A 70 -17.12 -24.74 6.97
CA ALA A 70 -15.98 -25.64 7.13
C ALA A 70 -14.95 -25.13 8.17
N THR A 71 -14.94 -23.83 8.47
CA THR A 71 -14.10 -23.25 9.54
C THR A 71 -14.80 -23.19 10.90
N GLY A 72 -16.01 -23.75 11.02
CA GLY A 72 -16.80 -23.74 12.24
C GLY A 72 -17.57 -22.43 12.48
N LEU A 73 -17.66 -21.56 11.48
CA LEU A 73 -18.46 -20.33 11.52
C LEU A 73 -19.89 -20.62 11.09
N HIS A 74 -20.83 -19.83 11.61
CA HIS A 74 -22.22 -19.85 11.18
C HIS A 74 -22.47 -18.73 10.19
N THR A 75 -23.31 -18.99 9.18
CA THR A 75 -23.66 -17.97 8.19
C THR A 75 -25.17 -17.82 8.02
N LEU A 76 -25.61 -16.61 7.66
CA LEU A 76 -27.01 -16.32 7.37
C LEU A 76 -27.08 -15.26 6.26
N ALA A 77 -27.68 -15.62 5.13
CA ALA A 77 -27.93 -14.70 4.03
C ALA A 77 -29.27 -13.98 4.23
N ILE A 78 -29.25 -12.65 4.36
CA ILE A 78 -30.44 -11.81 4.55
C ILE A 78 -30.46 -10.68 3.53
N GLU A 79 -31.65 -10.31 3.07
CA GLU A 79 -31.86 -9.12 2.26
C GLU A 79 -31.83 -7.85 3.12
N TRP A 80 -31.01 -6.89 2.72
CA TRP A 80 -30.83 -5.64 3.44
C TRP A 80 -32.03 -4.70 3.26
N ASN A 81 -32.54 -4.22 4.40
CA ASN A 81 -33.69 -3.33 4.46
C ASN A 81 -33.34 -1.98 5.12
N PRO A 82 -33.33 -0.85 4.39
CA PRO A 82 -32.98 0.46 4.96
C PRO A 82 -33.92 0.96 6.05
N ARG A 83 -35.08 0.31 6.27
CA ARG A 83 -36.11 0.73 7.24
C ARG A 83 -35.97 0.10 8.61
N LEU A 84 -35.10 -0.91 8.78
CA LEU A 84 -34.85 -1.53 10.08
C LEU A 84 -33.75 -0.74 10.81
N ASP A 85 -33.83 -0.74 12.15
CA ASP A 85 -32.85 -0.06 13.00
C ASP A 85 -31.45 -0.67 12.85
N VAL A 86 -30.41 0.14 13.01
CA VAL A 86 -29.01 -0.28 12.88
C VAL A 86 -28.69 -1.44 13.83
N SER A 87 -29.27 -1.42 15.03
CA SER A 87 -29.08 -2.48 16.04
C SER A 87 -29.80 -3.79 15.72
N THR A 88 -30.85 -3.78 14.89
CA THR A 88 -31.59 -4.99 14.51
C THR A 88 -31.03 -5.65 13.25
N GLN A 89 -30.22 -4.93 12.46
CA GLN A 89 -29.60 -5.46 11.25
C GLN A 89 -28.11 -5.77 11.37
N TRP A 90 -27.46 -5.37 12.47
CA TRP A 90 -26.00 -5.49 12.58
C TRP A 90 -25.57 -5.96 13.97
N THR A 91 -25.49 -7.28 14.12
CA THR A 91 -24.89 -7.95 15.27
C THR A 91 -23.50 -8.54 14.95
N CYS A 92 -23.18 -8.72 13.66
CA CYS A 92 -21.97 -9.38 13.19
C CYS A 92 -21.55 -8.90 11.79
N SER A 93 -20.29 -9.16 11.40
CA SER A 93 -19.74 -8.83 10.09
C SER A 93 -20.42 -9.61 8.97
N GLY A 94 -20.40 -9.09 7.75
CA GLY A 94 -20.98 -9.77 6.59
C GLY A 94 -20.21 -9.55 5.30
N ILE A 95 -20.55 -10.33 4.28
CA ILE A 95 -19.98 -10.26 2.94
C ILE A 95 -21.09 -9.90 1.96
N LEU A 96 -20.82 -8.92 1.10
CA LEU A 96 -21.66 -8.58 -0.04
C LEU A 96 -21.05 -9.21 -1.30
N ARG A 97 -21.90 -9.68 -2.20
CA ARG A 97 -21.50 -9.93 -3.59
C ARG A 97 -21.88 -8.73 -4.44
N VAL A 98 -20.91 -8.19 -5.13
CA VAL A 98 -21.05 -7.04 -6.03
C VAL A 98 -20.52 -7.40 -7.41
N LEU A 99 -20.77 -6.57 -8.40
CA LEU A 99 -20.12 -6.70 -9.71
C LEU A 99 -18.98 -5.70 -9.82
N SER A 100 -17.82 -6.19 -10.24
CA SER A 100 -16.71 -5.35 -10.65
C SER A 100 -17.08 -4.58 -11.92
N LYS A 101 -16.26 -3.59 -12.29
CA LYS A 101 -16.48 -2.80 -13.52
C LYS A 101 -16.46 -3.64 -14.80
N ARG A 102 -15.89 -4.85 -14.77
CA ARG A 102 -15.86 -5.80 -15.89
C ARG A 102 -17.10 -6.69 -15.96
N GLY A 103 -18.07 -6.50 -15.06
CA GLY A 103 -19.23 -7.38 -14.91
C GLY A 103 -18.90 -8.71 -14.23
N GLU A 104 -17.72 -8.82 -13.63
CA GLU A 104 -17.25 -10.02 -12.92
C GLU A 104 -17.71 -10.00 -11.46
N GLY A 105 -17.93 -11.18 -10.87
CA GLY A 105 -18.30 -11.28 -9.45
C GLY A 105 -17.17 -10.83 -8.54
N HIS A 106 -17.45 -9.87 -7.66
CA HIS A 106 -16.52 -9.36 -6.65
C HIS A 106 -17.15 -9.42 -5.26
N PHE A 107 -16.32 -9.40 -4.22
CA PHE A 107 -16.77 -9.57 -2.84
C PHE A 107 -16.14 -8.54 -1.92
N VAL A 108 -16.97 -7.99 -1.03
CA VAL A 108 -16.60 -6.92 -0.12
C VAL A 108 -17.03 -7.30 1.29
N ALA A 109 -16.14 -7.08 2.27
CA ALA A 109 -16.48 -7.27 3.67
C ALA A 109 -17.17 -6.01 4.22
N VAL A 110 -18.16 -6.20 5.09
CA VAL A 110 -18.92 -5.11 5.72
C VAL A 110 -19.01 -5.34 7.21
N HIS A 111 -18.76 -4.28 7.97
CA HIS A 111 -18.60 -4.39 9.42
C HIS A 111 -19.60 -3.57 10.22
N ALA A 112 -20.13 -2.49 9.64
CA ALA A 112 -21.12 -1.65 10.31
C ALA A 112 -22.06 -1.00 9.31
N CYS A 113 -23.19 -0.54 9.81
CA CYS A 113 -24.14 0.30 9.08
C CYS A 113 -24.45 1.54 9.93
N ASP A 114 -24.65 2.69 9.29
CA ASP A 114 -25.12 3.93 9.92
C ASP A 114 -26.02 4.67 8.95
N ARG A 115 -27.32 4.77 9.28
CA ARG A 115 -28.31 5.60 8.57
C ARG A 115 -28.28 5.45 7.03
N GLY A 116 -28.25 4.20 6.54
CA GLY A 116 -28.23 3.91 5.09
C GLY A 116 -26.84 3.80 4.47
N ARG A 117 -25.78 4.09 5.23
CA ARG A 117 -24.38 3.87 4.84
C ARG A 117 -23.83 2.60 5.44
N MET A 118 -22.91 1.96 4.74
CA MET A 118 -22.20 0.76 5.16
C MET A 118 -20.71 1.03 5.27
N LEU A 119 -20.09 0.61 6.36
CA LEU A 119 -18.65 0.59 6.52
C LEU A 119 -18.11 -0.67 5.85
N ILE A 120 -17.54 -0.49 4.68
CA ILE A 120 -17.04 -1.57 3.84
C ILE A 120 -15.51 -1.63 3.86
N LEU A 121 -14.98 -2.82 3.64
CA LEU A 121 -13.58 -3.08 3.37
C LEU A 121 -13.49 -3.85 2.06
N ASP A 122 -13.02 -3.15 1.04
CA ASP A 122 -12.83 -3.68 -0.30
C ASP A 122 -11.33 -3.78 -0.59
N PHE A 123 -10.77 -4.98 -0.54
CA PHE A 123 -9.32 -5.16 -0.67
C PHE A 123 -8.79 -4.73 -2.04
N PRO A 124 -7.64 -4.02 -2.09
CA PRO A 124 -6.71 -3.65 -1.00
C PRO A 124 -6.96 -2.25 -0.39
N ARG A 125 -8.15 -1.68 -0.56
CA ARG A 125 -8.48 -0.36 0.00
C ARG A 125 -8.62 -0.41 1.51
N GLN A 126 -8.49 0.76 2.12
CA GLN A 126 -8.83 0.98 3.52
C GLN A 126 -10.35 1.01 3.73
N LEU A 127 -10.76 0.91 4.99
CA LEU A 127 -12.14 1.03 5.43
C LEU A 127 -12.80 2.34 4.94
N GLU A 128 -13.94 2.22 4.27
CA GLU A 128 -14.67 3.34 3.70
C GLU A 128 -16.16 3.26 4.06
N TRP A 129 -16.80 4.40 4.33
CA TRP A 129 -18.25 4.49 4.46
C TRP A 129 -18.87 4.74 3.08
N VAL A 130 -19.72 3.82 2.62
CA VAL A 130 -20.38 3.90 1.31
C VAL A 130 -21.89 3.86 1.48
N GLU A 131 -22.59 4.76 0.80
CA GLU A 131 -24.06 4.74 0.74
C GLU A 131 -24.56 3.44 0.11
N ALA A 132 -25.52 2.76 0.75
CA ALA A 132 -26.03 1.49 0.23
C ALA A 132 -26.74 1.65 -1.13
N ALA A 133 -27.26 2.83 -1.43
CA ALA A 133 -27.75 3.17 -2.77
C ALA A 133 -26.63 3.11 -3.82
N VAL A 134 -25.42 3.57 -3.49
CA VAL A 134 -24.25 3.47 -4.39
C VAL A 134 -23.85 2.02 -4.62
N LEU A 135 -23.93 1.17 -3.59
CA LEU A 135 -23.68 -0.27 -3.73
C LEU A 135 -24.70 -0.93 -4.67
N ARG A 136 -26.00 -0.60 -4.55
CA ARG A 136 -27.03 -1.13 -5.46
C ARG A 136 -26.87 -0.61 -6.89
N ASP A 137 -26.76 0.71 -7.06
CA ASP A 137 -26.83 1.35 -8.39
C ASP A 137 -25.53 1.23 -9.17
N ARG A 138 -24.39 1.41 -8.50
CA ARG A 138 -23.08 1.51 -9.15
C ARG A 138 -22.30 0.20 -9.10
N TRP A 139 -22.52 -0.62 -8.06
CA TRP A 139 -21.83 -1.91 -7.87
C TRP A 139 -22.76 -3.10 -8.13
N GLN A 140 -23.99 -2.84 -8.60
CA GLN A 140 -25.00 -3.84 -8.96
C GLN A 140 -25.24 -4.87 -7.85
N TRP A 141 -25.18 -4.41 -6.60
CA TRP A 141 -25.46 -5.26 -5.45
C TRP A 141 -26.95 -5.63 -5.40
N ASP A 142 -27.22 -6.92 -5.27
CA ASP A 142 -28.58 -7.50 -5.25
C ASP A 142 -29.34 -7.26 -3.93
N GLY A 143 -28.71 -6.64 -2.94
CA GLY A 143 -29.29 -6.40 -1.62
C GLY A 143 -29.02 -7.53 -0.63
N THR A 144 -28.36 -8.62 -1.02
CA THR A 144 -28.08 -9.75 -0.13
C THR A 144 -26.78 -9.54 0.67
N ILE A 145 -26.84 -9.80 1.96
CA ILE A 145 -25.67 -9.83 2.85
C ILE A 145 -25.53 -11.22 3.44
N LEU A 146 -24.36 -11.83 3.27
CA LEU A 146 -23.99 -13.05 3.97
C LEU A 146 -23.36 -12.68 5.32
N HIS A 147 -24.15 -12.69 6.38
CA HIS A 147 -23.65 -12.47 7.73
C HIS A 147 -22.89 -13.69 8.23
N ILE A 148 -21.81 -13.46 8.98
CA ILE A 148 -20.92 -14.48 9.51
C ILE A 148 -20.74 -14.26 11.01
N ALA A 149 -20.92 -15.30 11.80
CA ALA A 149 -20.77 -15.23 13.25
C ALA A 149 -20.12 -16.48 13.84
N SER A 150 -19.52 -16.32 15.03
CA SER A 150 -19.00 -17.41 15.84
C SER A 150 -20.08 -18.30 16.45
N THR A 151 -21.29 -17.77 16.69
CA THR A 151 -22.38 -18.54 17.29
C THR A 151 -23.71 -18.35 16.55
N PRO A 152 -24.62 -19.34 16.58
CA PRO A 152 -25.95 -19.19 15.97
C PRO A 152 -26.81 -18.10 16.62
N ASN A 153 -26.57 -17.80 17.91
CA ASN A 153 -27.33 -16.79 18.64
C ASN A 153 -27.06 -15.37 18.12
N ASP A 154 -25.84 -15.11 17.66
CA ASP A 154 -25.46 -13.83 17.08
C ASP A 154 -26.22 -13.56 15.77
N LEU A 155 -26.57 -14.63 15.03
CA LEU A 155 -27.38 -14.57 13.81
C LEU A 155 -28.89 -14.57 14.11
N ALA A 156 -29.32 -15.11 15.24
CA ALA A 156 -30.73 -15.18 15.63
C ALA A 156 -31.38 -13.79 15.81
N GLY A 157 -30.58 -12.76 16.10
CA GLY A 157 -31.04 -11.37 16.16
C GLY A 157 -31.41 -10.77 14.80
N LEU A 158 -30.89 -11.35 13.70
CA LEU A 158 -31.06 -10.85 12.33
C LEU A 158 -32.25 -11.51 11.59
N ASP A 159 -32.69 -12.69 12.03
CA ASP A 159 -33.84 -13.39 11.46
C ASP A 159 -35.17 -12.82 12.00
N VAL A 160 -35.64 -11.76 11.35
CA VAL A 160 -36.88 -11.05 11.70
C VAL A 160 -38.13 -11.94 11.58
N LYS A 161 -38.07 -13.11 10.92
CA LYS A 161 -39.23 -14.04 10.85
C LYS A 161 -39.50 -14.81 12.15
N ARG A 162 -38.58 -14.79 13.13
CA ARG A 162 -38.77 -15.44 14.44
C ARG A 162 -39.10 -14.49 15.59
N GLN A 163 -39.06 -13.18 15.39
CA GLN A 163 -39.31 -12.20 16.45
C GLN A 163 -40.80 -11.91 16.63
N GLY A 164 -41.53 -12.93 17.09
CA GLY A 164 -42.79 -12.76 17.81
C GLY A 164 -42.52 -12.54 19.31
N MET A 165 -42.71 -11.30 19.78
CA MET A 165 -43.18 -10.92 21.13
C MET A 165 -42.42 -11.32 22.43
N ALA A 166 -41.21 -11.91 22.45
CA ALA A 166 -40.68 -12.47 23.72
C ALA A 166 -39.36 -11.93 24.31
N SER A 167 -38.76 -10.82 23.83
CA SER A 167 -37.36 -10.46 24.22
C SER A 167 -37.17 -9.10 24.91
N LEU A 168 -38.17 -8.60 25.65
CA LEU A 168 -38.05 -7.32 26.38
C LEU A 168 -37.43 -7.44 27.79
N LEU A 169 -36.99 -8.62 28.24
CA LEU A 169 -36.50 -8.81 29.62
C LEU A 169 -35.07 -9.34 29.79
N PHE A 170 -34.36 -9.74 28.72
CA PHE A 170 -33.00 -10.30 28.86
C PHE A 170 -31.84 -9.33 28.59
N GLY A 171 -32.11 -8.15 28.01
CA GLY A 171 -31.06 -7.23 27.56
C GLY A 171 -30.34 -6.41 28.63
N VAL A 172 -30.85 -6.38 29.88
CA VAL A 172 -30.34 -5.44 30.91
C VAL A 172 -29.33 -6.09 31.88
N ALA A 173 -29.29 -7.43 31.98
CA ALA A 173 -28.48 -8.10 33.01
C ALA A 173 -27.00 -8.35 32.63
N SER A 174 -26.65 -8.37 31.34
CA SER A 174 -25.29 -8.73 30.89
C SER A 174 -24.29 -7.57 30.88
N PHE A 175 -24.72 -6.34 31.15
CA PHE A 175 -23.91 -5.13 30.93
C PHE A 175 -22.97 -4.74 32.08
N LEU A 176 -23.02 -5.39 33.25
CA LEU A 176 -22.26 -4.94 34.42
C LEU A 176 -21.15 -5.88 34.93
N ILE A 177 -20.92 -7.07 34.35
CA ILE A 177 -19.90 -8.00 34.90
C ILE A 177 -18.95 -8.62 33.81
N GLY A 178 -19.24 -8.50 32.51
CA GLY A 178 -18.54 -9.28 31.48
C GLY A 178 -17.21 -8.72 30.92
N GLY A 179 -16.81 -7.50 31.25
CA GLY A 179 -15.84 -6.74 30.45
C GLY A 179 -14.34 -7.04 30.61
N CYS A 180 -13.91 -7.95 31.50
CA CYS A 180 -12.46 -8.12 31.79
C CYS A 180 -11.95 -9.57 31.86
N PHE A 181 -12.79 -10.60 31.74
CA PHE A 181 -12.35 -11.99 31.95
C PHE A 181 -12.18 -12.84 30.68
N ILE A 182 -12.62 -12.36 29.51
CA ILE A 182 -12.65 -13.20 28.30
C ILE A 182 -11.35 -13.14 27.48
N TRP A 183 -10.49 -12.13 27.69
CA TRP A 183 -9.25 -11.99 26.90
C TRP A 183 -8.08 -12.86 27.41
N ILE A 184 -8.13 -13.38 28.65
CA ILE A 184 -7.08 -14.25 29.22
C ILE A 184 -7.39 -15.76 29.00
N ALA A 185 -8.64 -16.13 28.70
CA ALA A 185 -9.03 -17.54 28.54
C ALA A 185 -8.78 -18.11 27.13
N THR A 186 -8.74 -17.27 26.08
CA THR A 186 -8.61 -17.71 24.68
C THR A 186 -7.19 -17.75 24.13
N HIS A 187 -6.18 -17.29 24.87
CA HIS A 187 -4.75 -17.51 24.53
C HIS A 187 -4.11 -18.65 25.35
N CYS A 188 -4.91 -19.44 26.07
CA CYS A 188 -4.42 -20.54 26.92
C CYS A 188 -5.05 -21.90 26.57
N SER A 189 -5.35 -22.17 25.29
CA SER A 189 -5.76 -23.51 24.82
C SER A 189 -4.96 -24.07 23.62
N GLU A 190 -4.08 -23.29 22.97
CA GLU A 190 -3.33 -23.74 21.78
C GLU A 190 -1.89 -24.22 22.04
N SER A 191 -1.63 -24.87 23.18
CA SER A 191 -0.32 -25.53 23.42
C SER A 191 -0.42 -26.99 23.83
N ARG A 192 -1.58 -27.66 23.66
CA ARG A 192 -1.74 -29.09 23.98
C ARG A 192 -1.69 -30.05 22.78
N ALA A 193 -1.55 -29.57 21.54
CA ALA A 193 -1.63 -30.42 20.34
C ALA A 193 -0.31 -30.61 19.56
N ALA A 194 0.84 -30.17 20.07
CA ALA A 194 2.11 -30.21 19.32
C ALA A 194 3.24 -31.06 19.95
N TRP A 195 2.95 -31.98 20.87
CA TRP A 195 3.94 -32.91 21.42
C TRP A 195 3.45 -34.35 21.40
N SER A 196 3.45 -34.99 20.22
CA SER A 196 3.23 -36.44 20.09
C SER A 196 4.30 -37.19 19.32
N ARG A 197 5.45 -36.58 18.97
CA ARG A 197 6.56 -37.30 18.32
C ARG A 197 7.93 -36.85 18.81
N ALA A 198 8.31 -37.31 20.00
CA ALA A 198 9.72 -37.52 20.35
C ALA A 198 9.82 -38.62 21.41
N LYS A 199 10.32 -39.79 21.02
CA LYS A 199 10.73 -40.88 21.91
C LYS A 199 11.95 -40.41 22.71
N VAL A 200 11.78 -40.10 24.01
CA VAL A 200 12.91 -40.05 24.96
C VAL A 200 12.50 -40.63 26.32
N SER A 201 12.94 -41.87 26.55
CA SER A 201 13.21 -42.58 27.81
C SER A 201 12.28 -42.46 29.04
N GLN A 202 11.58 -43.56 29.34
CA GLN A 202 10.77 -43.83 30.54
C GLN A 202 11.56 -44.19 31.82
N LEU A 203 12.65 -43.51 32.18
CA LEU A 203 13.49 -43.97 33.33
C LEU A 203 13.64 -43.02 34.52
N ALA A 204 12.93 -41.88 34.57
CA ALA A 204 13.15 -40.88 35.63
C ALA A 204 11.92 -40.51 36.49
N PHE A 205 10.92 -41.40 36.63
CA PHE A 205 9.73 -41.13 37.47
C PHE A 205 9.47 -42.16 38.57
N ARG A 206 10.54 -42.76 39.14
CA ARG A 206 10.41 -43.76 40.21
C ARG A 206 11.31 -43.53 41.44
N GLN A 207 11.70 -42.28 41.74
CA GLN A 207 12.54 -41.98 42.91
C GLN A 207 12.25 -40.69 43.69
N LEU A 208 11.02 -40.17 43.69
CA LEU A 208 10.61 -39.14 44.66
C LEU A 208 9.36 -39.57 45.43
N ARG A 209 9.44 -40.74 46.06
CA ARG A 209 8.77 -41.01 47.35
C ARG A 209 9.80 -40.73 48.44
N LEU A 210 9.37 -40.01 49.47
CA LEU A 210 10.07 -39.78 50.74
C LEU A 210 11.08 -38.62 50.75
N MET A 211 10.56 -37.39 50.68
CA MET A 211 11.10 -36.31 51.50
C MET A 211 9.97 -35.62 52.25
N ASP A 212 9.87 -36.06 53.51
CA ASP A 212 9.53 -35.31 54.72
C ASP A 212 8.63 -34.08 54.58
N ARG A 213 7.35 -34.27 54.94
CA ARG A 213 6.40 -33.19 55.22
C ARG A 213 6.75 -32.56 56.57
N LYS A 214 7.72 -31.66 56.61
CA LYS A 214 7.82 -30.66 57.68
C LYS A 214 7.21 -29.34 57.23
N SER A 215 6.05 -29.08 57.83
CA SER A 215 5.29 -27.85 57.86
C SER A 215 6.17 -26.60 58.00
N LEU A 216 6.40 -25.89 56.90
CA LEU A 216 6.53 -24.43 56.92
C LEU A 216 5.25 -23.87 56.31
N LYS A 217 4.30 -23.47 57.17
CA LYS A 217 3.21 -22.57 56.79
C LYS A 217 3.82 -21.19 56.49
N ALA A 218 4.51 -21.06 55.36
CA ALA A 218 4.72 -19.76 54.74
C ALA A 218 3.33 -19.33 54.25
N GLY A 219 2.71 -18.38 54.97
CA GLY A 219 1.42 -17.82 54.59
C GLY A 219 1.48 -17.35 53.15
N ARG A 220 0.77 -18.05 52.26
CA ARG A 220 0.59 -17.62 50.87
C ARG A 220 -0.20 -16.32 50.91
N ARG A 221 0.50 -15.18 50.86
CA ARG A 221 -0.12 -13.87 50.63
C ARG A 221 -0.74 -13.92 49.23
N GLY A 222 -2.06 -14.05 49.15
CA GLY A 222 -2.79 -13.87 47.90
C GLY A 222 -2.79 -12.38 47.55
N LEU A 223 -2.59 -12.04 46.28
CA LEU A 223 -2.78 -10.67 45.81
C LEU A 223 -4.23 -10.25 46.06
N THR A 224 -4.40 -9.03 46.53
CA THR A 224 -5.73 -8.43 46.65
C THR A 224 -6.30 -8.10 45.27
N LEU A 225 -7.63 -8.08 45.16
CA LEU A 225 -8.33 -7.68 43.93
C LEU A 225 -7.86 -6.30 43.44
N LEU A 226 -7.62 -5.39 44.39
CA LEU A 226 -7.13 -4.03 44.14
C LEU A 226 -5.73 -4.04 43.52
N GLU A 227 -4.78 -4.79 44.09
CA GLU A 227 -3.41 -4.86 43.55
C GLU A 227 -3.40 -5.42 42.13
N THR A 228 -4.26 -6.38 41.83
CA THR A 228 -4.36 -6.97 40.48
C THR A 228 -4.95 -5.96 39.49
N LEU A 229 -6.01 -5.25 39.88
CA LEU A 229 -6.65 -4.22 39.06
C LEU A 229 -5.69 -3.06 38.74
N VAL A 230 -4.99 -2.53 39.76
CA VAL A 230 -4.03 -1.43 39.58
C VAL A 230 -2.87 -1.88 38.69
N THR A 231 -2.35 -3.09 38.87
CA THR A 231 -1.24 -3.61 38.07
C THR A 231 -1.64 -3.74 36.61
N MET A 232 -2.80 -4.33 36.32
CA MET A 232 -3.30 -4.40 34.94
C MET A 232 -3.54 -3.02 34.36
N GLY A 233 -4.07 -2.07 35.15
CA GLY A 233 -4.25 -0.67 34.73
C GLY A 233 -2.94 0.02 34.33
N ILE A 234 -1.87 -0.16 35.12
CA ILE A 234 -0.55 0.38 34.81
C ILE A 234 0.02 -0.28 33.56
N ILE A 235 -0.07 -1.61 33.42
CA ILE A 235 0.43 -2.32 32.23
C ILE A 235 -0.32 -1.86 30.97
N SER A 236 -1.64 -1.74 31.01
CA SER A 236 -2.45 -1.26 29.89
C SER A 236 -2.10 0.18 29.50
N LEU A 237 -1.85 1.05 30.49
CA LEU A 237 -1.38 2.42 30.24
C LEU A 237 0.00 2.42 29.56
N LEU A 238 0.95 1.62 30.05
CA LEU A 238 2.29 1.52 29.48
C LEU A 238 2.25 0.98 28.04
N LEU A 239 1.46 -0.07 27.77
CA LEU A 239 1.31 -0.63 26.42
C LEU A 239 0.68 0.38 25.45
N SER A 240 -0.32 1.15 25.91
CA SER A 240 -0.95 2.22 25.13
C SER A 240 0.05 3.29 24.69
N LEU A 241 1.04 3.60 25.54
CA LEU A 241 2.10 4.57 25.23
C LEU A 241 3.23 3.98 24.36
N ILE A 242 3.54 2.69 24.51
CA ILE A 242 4.65 2.02 23.80
C ILE A 242 4.29 1.69 22.35
N VAL A 243 3.06 1.25 22.06
CA VAL A 243 2.69 0.80 20.71
C VAL A 243 2.80 1.92 19.65
N PRO A 244 2.26 3.14 19.86
CA PRO A 244 2.44 4.25 18.91
C PRO A 244 3.92 4.66 18.77
N ALA A 245 4.68 4.58 19.87
CA ALA A 245 6.10 4.92 19.86
C ALA A 245 6.93 3.94 19.02
N VAL A 246 6.66 2.63 19.13
CA VAL A 246 7.35 1.62 18.31
C VAL A 246 7.03 1.79 16.82
N GLN A 247 5.79 2.14 16.47
CA GLN A 247 5.41 2.38 15.08
C GLN A 247 6.11 3.62 14.50
N SER A 248 6.13 4.73 15.25
CA SER A 248 6.86 5.95 14.88
C SER A 248 8.36 5.71 14.71
N ALA A 249 8.97 4.93 15.61
CA ALA A 249 10.38 4.56 15.53
C ALA A 249 10.68 3.70 14.29
N ARG A 250 9.81 2.74 13.96
CA ARG A 250 9.95 1.91 12.75
C ARG A 250 9.87 2.76 11.48
N GLU A 251 8.94 3.71 11.42
CA GLU A 251 8.82 4.57 10.25
C GLU A 251 10.00 5.52 10.10
N SER A 252 10.50 6.06 11.21
CA SER A 252 11.72 6.87 11.22
C SER A 252 12.92 6.08 10.70
N ALA A 253 13.05 4.80 11.06
CA ALA A 253 14.10 3.93 10.56
C ALA A 253 13.95 3.65 9.05
N ARG A 254 12.73 3.38 8.56
CA ARG A 254 12.47 3.20 7.12
C ARG A 254 12.79 4.47 6.32
N ARG A 255 12.42 5.63 6.83
CA ARG A 255 12.77 6.93 6.23
C ARG A 255 14.27 7.17 6.19
N ALA A 256 14.99 6.84 7.27
CA ALA A 256 16.44 6.92 7.29
C ALA A 256 17.09 6.00 6.24
N ALA A 257 16.54 4.80 6.04
CA ALA A 257 16.97 3.90 4.97
C ALA A 257 16.71 4.49 3.57
N CYS A 258 15.52 5.05 3.31
CA CYS A 258 15.24 5.65 2.01
C CYS A 258 16.12 6.88 1.72
N LEU A 259 16.43 7.71 2.73
CA LEU A 259 17.43 8.77 2.62
C LEU A 259 18.83 8.23 2.32
N ASN A 260 19.23 7.13 2.93
CA ASN A 260 20.53 6.51 2.68
C ASN A 260 20.63 5.94 1.25
N ASN A 261 19.55 5.36 0.72
CA ASN A 261 19.48 4.90 -0.67
C ASN A 261 19.68 6.07 -1.65
N LEU A 262 18.98 7.19 -1.42
CA LEU A 262 19.17 8.42 -2.21
C LEU A 262 20.60 8.95 -2.12
N ARG A 263 21.23 8.96 -0.94
CA ARG A 263 22.65 9.37 -0.81
C ARG A 263 23.59 8.47 -1.60
N GLN A 264 23.37 7.17 -1.61
CA GLN A 264 24.19 6.24 -2.41
C GLN A 264 24.01 6.50 -3.91
N ILE A 265 22.79 6.77 -4.38
CA ILE A 265 22.53 7.23 -5.76
C ILE A 265 23.26 8.56 -6.04
N GLY A 266 23.27 9.49 -5.08
CA GLY A 266 24.01 10.76 -5.18
C GLY A 266 25.52 10.58 -5.33
N VAL A 267 26.11 9.68 -4.53
CA VAL A 267 27.54 9.32 -4.65
C VAL A 267 27.82 8.71 -6.02
N ALA A 268 26.95 7.82 -6.51
CA ALA A 268 27.08 7.24 -7.84
C ALA A 268 26.98 8.30 -8.95
N CYS A 269 26.07 9.27 -8.84
CA CYS A 269 25.98 10.41 -9.77
C CYS A 269 27.27 11.24 -9.78
N ALA A 270 27.85 11.53 -8.62
CA ALA A 270 29.11 12.27 -8.54
C ALA A 270 30.28 11.48 -9.14
N ALA A 271 30.34 10.17 -8.92
CA ALA A 271 31.35 9.30 -9.53
C ALA A 271 31.19 9.22 -11.06
N PHE A 272 29.95 9.13 -11.55
CA PHE A 272 29.62 9.18 -12.97
C PHE A 272 30.00 10.52 -13.61
N GLU A 273 29.72 11.64 -12.94
CA GLU A 273 30.10 12.97 -13.44
C GLU A 273 31.63 13.10 -13.53
N SER A 274 32.36 12.61 -12.52
CA SER A 274 33.82 12.65 -12.51
C SER A 274 34.45 11.86 -13.66
N SER A 275 33.84 10.77 -14.11
CA SER A 275 34.34 9.94 -15.21
C SER A 275 33.88 10.41 -16.58
N GLU A 276 32.59 10.75 -16.72
CA GLU A 276 31.94 11.06 -18.00
C GLU A 276 31.86 12.58 -18.30
N ARG A 277 32.26 13.43 -17.35
CA ARG A 277 32.19 14.91 -17.41
C ARG A 277 30.78 15.47 -17.65
N LYS A 278 29.78 14.69 -17.27
CA LYS A 278 28.35 14.99 -17.37
C LYS A 278 27.58 14.13 -16.37
N TYR A 279 26.44 14.62 -15.92
CA TYR A 279 25.48 13.86 -15.14
C TYR A 279 24.77 12.81 -16.00
N PRO A 280 24.25 11.72 -15.40
CA PRO A 280 23.51 10.71 -16.14
C PRO A 280 22.26 11.32 -16.78
N SER A 281 21.96 10.92 -18.00
CA SER A 281 20.76 11.39 -18.70
C SER A 281 19.53 10.59 -18.27
N GLY A 282 18.35 11.19 -18.32
CA GLY A 282 17.08 10.54 -18.02
C GLY A 282 16.76 9.36 -18.97
N GLY A 283 17.29 9.41 -20.19
CA GLY A 283 17.25 8.36 -21.21
C GLY A 283 18.53 8.42 -22.04
N THR A 284 18.80 7.41 -22.86
CA THR A 284 20.05 7.33 -23.63
C THR A 284 19.80 7.62 -25.11
N LEU A 285 20.86 7.92 -25.85
CA LEU A 285 20.80 8.12 -27.30
C LEU A 285 21.84 7.23 -27.98
N ALA A 286 21.47 6.65 -29.11
CA ALA A 286 22.41 6.11 -30.09
C ALA A 286 22.34 6.93 -31.38
N VAL A 287 23.37 6.81 -32.21
CA VAL A 287 23.37 7.34 -33.57
C VAL A 287 23.56 6.16 -34.51
N ASP A 288 22.69 6.00 -35.50
CA ASP A 288 22.84 4.94 -36.48
C ASP A 288 23.92 5.25 -37.53
N SER A 289 24.19 4.28 -38.41
CA SER A 289 25.20 4.42 -39.48
C SER A 289 24.87 5.52 -40.50
N SER A 290 23.63 6.04 -40.51
CA SER A 290 23.20 7.16 -41.35
C SER A 290 23.34 8.53 -40.66
N GLY A 291 23.79 8.56 -39.41
CA GLY A 291 23.88 9.78 -38.60
C GLY A 291 22.56 10.18 -37.93
N LYS A 292 21.51 9.34 -38.02
CA LYS A 292 20.22 9.62 -37.39
C LYS A 292 20.28 9.25 -35.91
N GLN A 293 19.78 10.15 -35.05
CA GLN A 293 19.63 9.89 -33.63
C GLN A 293 18.51 8.87 -33.38
N LEU A 294 18.82 7.85 -32.59
CA LEU A 294 17.90 6.85 -32.07
C LEU A 294 17.73 7.11 -30.57
N SER A 295 16.50 7.40 -30.15
CA SER A 295 16.16 7.42 -28.73
C SER A 295 16.26 6.02 -28.17
N LEU A 296 17.12 5.83 -27.18
CA LEU A 296 17.26 4.60 -26.42
C LEU A 296 16.57 4.74 -25.07
N ASN A 297 15.90 3.68 -24.64
CA ASN A 297 15.03 3.74 -23.48
C ASN A 297 15.71 3.29 -22.20
N LEU A 298 17.03 3.44 -22.08
CA LEU A 298 17.73 3.09 -20.83
C LEU A 298 17.73 4.25 -19.86
N SER A 299 17.31 3.95 -18.64
CA SER A 299 17.23 4.90 -17.54
C SER A 299 18.61 5.35 -17.04
N PRO A 300 18.68 6.43 -16.24
CA PRO A 300 19.90 6.79 -15.52
C PRO A 300 20.32 5.70 -14.53
N HIS A 301 19.41 4.84 -14.06
CA HIS A 301 19.75 3.78 -13.11
C HIS A 301 20.68 2.75 -13.76
N VAL A 302 20.46 2.41 -15.04
CA VAL A 302 21.36 1.53 -15.80
C VAL A 302 22.74 2.16 -15.90
N GLN A 303 22.81 3.45 -16.23
CA GLN A 303 24.08 4.20 -16.32
C GLN A 303 24.85 4.25 -14.99
N LEU A 304 24.13 4.23 -13.86
CA LEU A 304 24.72 4.29 -12.53
C LEU A 304 25.14 2.94 -11.95
N LEU A 305 24.71 1.81 -12.54
CA LEU A 305 25.01 0.46 -12.03
C LEU A 305 26.51 0.22 -11.75
N PRO A 306 27.47 0.62 -12.61
CA PRO A 306 28.90 0.43 -12.34
C PRO A 306 29.39 1.15 -11.08
N TYR A 307 28.70 2.23 -10.68
CA TYR A 307 29.02 3.07 -9.53
C TYR A 307 28.20 2.71 -8.29
N LEU A 308 27.37 1.66 -8.37
CA LEU A 308 26.50 1.13 -7.31
C LEU A 308 26.84 -0.34 -6.97
N ASP A 309 28.07 -0.77 -7.26
CA ASP A 309 28.53 -2.16 -7.12
C ASP A 309 27.70 -3.18 -7.91
N GLN A 310 27.04 -2.76 -9.00
CA GLN A 310 26.26 -3.61 -9.91
C GLN A 310 26.91 -3.77 -11.29
N SER A 311 28.25 -3.75 -11.35
CA SER A 311 29.01 -3.83 -12.60
C SER A 311 28.74 -5.12 -13.39
N ALA A 312 28.52 -6.25 -12.70
CA ALA A 312 28.20 -7.54 -13.32
C ALA A 312 26.85 -7.54 -14.06
N ILE A 313 25.86 -6.78 -13.57
CA ILE A 313 24.56 -6.60 -14.25
C ILE A 313 24.76 -5.67 -15.44
N HIS A 314 25.49 -4.56 -15.24
CA HIS A 314 25.75 -3.59 -16.30
C HIS A 314 26.45 -4.20 -17.51
N SER A 315 27.46 -5.06 -17.32
CA SER A 315 28.21 -5.68 -18.43
C SER A 315 27.37 -6.63 -19.28
N GLN A 316 26.25 -7.13 -18.77
CA GLN A 316 25.34 -8.01 -19.50
C GLN A 316 24.26 -7.21 -20.26
N PHE A 317 24.10 -5.93 -19.94
CA PHE A 317 23.05 -5.10 -20.50
C PHE A 317 23.32 -4.78 -21.97
N ASN A 318 22.34 -5.07 -22.83
CA ASN A 318 22.37 -4.59 -24.20
C ASN A 318 22.01 -3.11 -24.23
N MET A 319 23.02 -2.28 -24.53
CA MET A 319 22.90 -0.83 -24.54
C MET A 319 22.07 -0.27 -25.71
N LEU A 320 21.73 -1.11 -26.71
CA LEU A 320 20.91 -0.74 -27.87
C LEU A 320 19.42 -1.03 -27.63
N GLU A 321 18.92 -0.72 -26.43
CA GLU A 321 17.53 -0.90 -26.06
C GLU A 321 16.65 0.19 -26.69
N THR A 322 15.87 -0.19 -27.69
CA THR A 322 14.90 0.66 -28.38
C THR A 322 13.46 0.29 -28.05
N GLY A 323 13.21 -0.73 -27.19
CA GLY A 323 11.87 -1.10 -26.78
C GLY A 323 11.21 0.08 -26.06
N ASP A 324 10.20 0.67 -26.66
CA ASP A 324 9.44 1.80 -26.12
C ASP A 324 8.65 1.37 -24.89
N GLY A 325 7.98 0.22 -24.88
CA GLY A 325 7.28 -0.29 -23.70
C GLY A 325 6.25 0.68 -23.09
N GLU A 326 6.04 1.85 -23.71
CA GLU A 326 5.18 2.92 -23.27
C GLU A 326 3.73 2.46 -23.42
N GLY A 327 3.11 2.17 -22.28
CA GLY A 327 1.74 1.71 -22.23
C GLY A 327 1.55 0.19 -22.28
N ALA A 328 2.60 -0.61 -22.52
CA ALA A 328 2.50 -2.07 -22.42
C ALA A 328 2.57 -2.52 -20.95
N ASP A 329 1.61 -3.34 -20.52
CA ASP A 329 1.65 -4.05 -19.25
C ASP A 329 1.72 -5.56 -19.51
N PRO A 330 2.88 -6.21 -19.33
CA PRO A 330 4.17 -5.63 -18.90
C PRO A 330 4.91 -4.88 -20.02
N PRO A 331 5.80 -3.93 -19.67
CA PRO A 331 6.71 -3.26 -20.60
C PRO A 331 7.62 -4.27 -21.28
N VAL A 332 7.79 -4.12 -22.60
CA VAL A 332 8.57 -5.04 -23.40
C VAL A 332 9.95 -4.45 -23.63
N SER A 333 10.93 -4.86 -22.82
CA SER A 333 12.32 -4.75 -23.25
C SER A 333 12.54 -5.73 -24.40
N LYS A 334 13.13 -5.24 -25.49
CA LYS A 334 13.36 -6.06 -26.68
C LYS A 334 14.52 -7.04 -26.45
N TRP A 335 15.53 -6.63 -25.69
CA TRP A 335 16.80 -7.35 -25.58
C TRP A 335 17.17 -7.77 -24.16
N ASN A 336 16.61 -7.14 -23.13
CA ASN A 336 17.06 -7.23 -21.74
C ASN A 336 16.01 -7.82 -20.78
N GLN A 337 15.04 -8.61 -21.27
CA GLN A 337 13.90 -9.12 -20.50
C GLN A 337 14.28 -9.82 -19.18
N THR A 338 15.37 -10.59 -19.18
CA THR A 338 15.85 -11.28 -17.97
C THR A 338 16.58 -10.35 -17.00
N LEU A 339 17.25 -9.30 -17.47
CA LEU A 339 18.00 -8.39 -16.61
C LEU A 339 17.07 -7.42 -15.91
N ILE A 340 16.06 -6.90 -16.62
CA ILE A 340 15.07 -5.98 -16.04
C ILE A 340 14.23 -6.64 -14.94
N SER A 341 14.21 -7.97 -14.86
CA SER A 341 13.53 -8.71 -13.80
C SER A 341 14.36 -8.86 -12.51
N THR A 342 15.61 -8.38 -12.52
CA THR A 342 16.49 -8.44 -11.35
C THR A 342 16.13 -7.37 -10.33
N THR A 343 16.10 -7.74 -9.06
CA THR A 343 15.83 -6.82 -7.96
C THR A 343 17.11 -6.16 -7.49
N ILE A 344 17.13 -4.82 -7.46
CA ILE A 344 18.25 -4.06 -6.92
C ILE A 344 17.75 -3.30 -5.68
N PRO A 345 18.13 -3.72 -4.46
CA PRO A 345 17.56 -3.18 -3.22
C PRO A 345 17.68 -1.66 -3.06
N ILE A 346 18.76 -1.07 -3.59
CA ILE A 346 18.99 0.39 -3.53
C ILE A 346 17.92 1.20 -4.26
N PHE A 347 17.17 0.59 -5.19
CA PHE A 347 16.10 1.25 -5.94
C PHE A 347 14.74 1.14 -5.27
N GLN A 348 14.65 0.45 -4.13
CA GLN A 348 13.40 0.18 -3.43
C GLN A 348 13.35 0.92 -2.10
N CYS A 349 12.20 1.51 -1.79
CA CYS A 349 11.96 2.08 -0.47
C CYS A 349 11.29 1.02 0.42
N PRO A 350 11.85 0.66 1.60
CA PRO A 350 11.27 -0.33 2.51
C PRO A 350 9.86 -0.01 3.03
N SER A 351 9.38 1.23 2.89
CA SER A 351 7.98 1.54 3.20
C SER A 351 7.01 1.07 2.09
N ASP A 352 7.49 0.89 0.86
CA ASP A 352 6.67 0.50 -0.27
C ASP A 352 6.74 -1.02 -0.53
N ASN A 353 5.79 -1.77 0.01
CA ASN A 353 5.85 -3.23 0.09
C ASN A 353 5.40 -3.97 -1.18
N PHE A 354 5.66 -3.43 -2.38
CA PHE A 354 5.30 -4.07 -3.63
C PHE A 354 6.43 -4.93 -4.20
N PRO A 355 6.14 -6.17 -4.65
CA PRO A 355 7.17 -7.10 -5.08
C PRO A 355 7.93 -6.58 -6.32
N ALA A 356 9.24 -6.75 -6.22
CA ALA A 356 10.27 -6.36 -7.16
C ALA A 356 10.10 -7.06 -8.53
N PRO A 357 10.59 -6.46 -9.64
CA PRO A 357 11.74 -5.55 -9.76
C PRO A 357 11.34 -4.15 -10.22
N ARG A 358 11.24 -3.21 -9.28
CA ARG A 358 10.64 -1.88 -9.47
C ARG A 358 11.59 -0.77 -9.01
N SER A 359 11.28 0.49 -9.35
CA SER A 359 12.00 1.65 -8.81
C SER A 359 11.07 2.64 -8.10
N ASN A 360 11.45 2.96 -6.85
CA ASN A 360 10.86 4.03 -6.06
C ASN A 360 11.59 5.36 -6.25
N TYR A 361 12.88 5.34 -6.57
CA TYR A 361 13.66 6.55 -6.77
C TYR A 361 13.64 6.90 -8.25
N ARG A 362 13.13 8.08 -8.58
CA ARG A 362 12.93 8.50 -9.96
C ARG A 362 13.67 9.80 -10.22
N VAL A 363 14.17 9.97 -11.44
CA VAL A 363 14.90 11.15 -11.86
C VAL A 363 13.94 12.29 -12.20
N SER A 364 14.33 13.53 -11.87
CA SER A 364 13.53 14.72 -12.12
C SER A 364 13.61 15.15 -13.58
N CYS A 365 12.45 15.25 -14.23
CA CYS A 365 12.28 15.84 -15.56
C CYS A 365 11.84 17.32 -15.49
N GLY A 366 11.99 17.96 -14.32
CA GLY A 366 11.61 19.35 -14.09
C GLY A 366 10.10 19.51 -14.09
N THR A 367 9.59 20.66 -14.54
CA THR A 367 8.14 20.96 -14.46
C THR A 367 7.37 20.64 -15.73
N SER A 368 8.06 20.29 -16.83
CA SER A 368 7.42 20.05 -18.12
C SER A 368 6.70 18.69 -18.14
N PRO A 369 5.38 18.66 -18.41
CA PRO A 369 4.62 17.41 -18.53
C PRO A 369 5.07 16.51 -19.69
N GLY A 370 5.65 17.11 -20.74
CA GLY A 370 6.08 16.40 -21.94
C GLY A 370 7.47 15.77 -21.82
N TRP A 371 7.72 14.77 -22.69
CA TRP A 371 8.94 13.97 -22.81
C TRP A 371 10.27 14.73 -22.79
N HIS A 372 10.32 15.92 -23.39
CA HIS A 372 11.58 16.61 -23.65
C HIS A 372 12.05 17.57 -22.58
N GLY A 373 11.22 17.83 -21.56
CA GLY A 373 11.60 18.68 -20.42
C GLY A 373 12.17 20.02 -20.86
N THR A 374 11.38 20.93 -21.46
CA THR A 374 11.94 22.17 -22.04
C THR A 374 11.24 23.42 -21.50
N LYS A 375 12.04 24.44 -21.15
CA LYS A 375 11.57 25.78 -20.74
C LYS A 375 10.68 26.46 -21.79
N ASP A 376 10.89 26.17 -23.07
CA ASP A 376 10.20 26.84 -24.19
C ASP A 376 8.73 26.43 -24.34
N ARG A 377 8.18 25.60 -23.44
CA ARG A 377 6.78 25.15 -23.50
C ARG A 377 5.78 26.17 -22.92
N GLY A 378 6.23 27.25 -22.26
CA GLY A 378 5.38 28.31 -21.73
C GLY A 378 5.68 28.68 -20.27
N PRO A 379 4.84 29.51 -19.62
CA PRO A 379 5.01 29.89 -18.22
C PRO A 379 5.16 28.66 -17.31
N ASN A 380 5.93 28.82 -16.22
CA ASN A 380 6.20 27.77 -15.23
C ASN A 380 6.91 26.52 -15.77
N SER A 381 7.28 26.49 -17.06
CA SER A 381 8.08 25.42 -17.65
C SER A 381 9.55 25.66 -17.32
N ALA A 382 10.20 24.64 -16.78
CA ALA A 382 11.59 24.66 -16.36
C ALA A 382 12.42 23.72 -17.22
N ARG A 383 13.68 24.09 -17.46
CA ARG A 383 14.67 23.18 -18.02
C ARG A 383 15.19 22.25 -16.90
N PRO A 384 15.08 20.92 -17.04
CA PRO A 384 15.52 19.99 -16.02
C PRO A 384 17.04 19.78 -16.02
N GLY A 385 17.58 19.50 -14.83
CA GLY A 385 18.97 19.07 -14.67
C GLY A 385 19.26 17.69 -15.27
N PHE A 386 18.27 16.80 -15.31
CA PHE A 386 18.45 15.42 -15.76
C PHE A 386 17.53 15.11 -16.96
N ARG A 387 17.94 15.58 -18.14
CA ARG A 387 17.13 15.52 -19.37
C ARG A 387 17.08 14.11 -19.96
N SER A 388 15.94 13.76 -20.55
CA SER A 388 15.67 12.48 -21.24
C SER A 388 16.70 12.05 -22.30
N LEU A 389 17.48 12.95 -22.90
CA LEU A 389 18.31 12.59 -24.06
C LEU A 389 19.77 13.08 -23.97
N TYR A 390 20.07 13.99 -23.05
CA TYR A 390 21.38 14.62 -22.96
C TYR A 390 21.78 14.75 -21.50
N GLY A 391 22.97 14.24 -21.17
CA GLY A 391 23.58 14.45 -19.86
C GLY A 391 24.03 15.90 -19.74
N GLN A 392 23.72 16.54 -18.62
CA GLN A 392 24.12 17.93 -18.36
C GLN A 392 25.52 17.96 -17.76
N ARG A 393 26.34 18.93 -18.17
CA ARG A 393 27.62 19.20 -17.50
C ARG A 393 27.39 19.93 -16.19
N ASP A 394 28.38 19.90 -15.31
CA ASP A 394 28.38 20.68 -14.07
C ASP A 394 28.06 22.17 -14.29
N SER A 395 28.60 22.75 -15.38
CA SER A 395 28.38 24.15 -15.76
C SER A 395 26.94 24.49 -16.17
N ALA A 396 26.06 23.50 -16.34
CA ALA A 396 24.67 23.74 -16.71
C ALA A 396 23.79 24.13 -15.50
N PHE A 397 24.22 23.81 -14.27
CA PHE A 397 23.50 24.10 -13.03
C PHE A 397 23.81 25.52 -12.55
N VAL A 398 23.23 26.53 -13.22
CA VAL A 398 23.56 27.95 -13.02
C VAL A 398 23.08 28.48 -11.67
N ASP A 399 21.98 27.93 -11.13
CA ASP A 399 21.43 28.16 -9.78
C ASP A 399 22.20 27.42 -8.67
N GLY A 400 23.15 26.56 -9.04
CA GLY A 400 23.92 25.75 -8.10
C GLY A 400 23.29 24.39 -7.82
N LYS A 401 24.14 23.37 -7.78
CA LYS A 401 23.74 21.96 -7.67
C LYS A 401 22.94 21.59 -6.41
N SER A 402 23.15 22.33 -5.33
CA SER A 402 22.40 22.15 -4.08
C SER A 402 20.95 22.62 -4.19
N GLN A 403 20.59 23.35 -5.24
CA GLN A 403 19.25 23.88 -5.48
C GLN A 403 18.47 23.07 -6.52
N THR A 404 19.12 22.23 -7.32
CA THR A 404 18.43 21.40 -8.31
C THR A 404 18.16 19.99 -7.81
N ALA A 405 16.90 19.55 -7.89
CA ALA A 405 16.47 18.19 -7.63
C ALA A 405 17.00 17.23 -8.71
N ALA A 406 17.62 16.14 -8.26
CA ALA A 406 18.12 15.06 -9.10
C ALA A 406 17.16 13.88 -9.11
N PHE A 407 16.93 13.27 -7.94
CA PHE A 407 16.04 12.11 -7.78
C PHE A 407 15.06 12.35 -6.65
N CYS A 408 13.89 11.74 -6.72
CA CYS A 408 12.91 11.79 -5.64
C CYS A 408 12.22 10.44 -5.46
N GLU A 409 11.68 10.24 -4.26
CA GLU A 409 10.74 9.18 -4.00
C GLU A 409 9.45 9.34 -4.80
N ARG A 410 9.03 8.21 -5.36
CA ARG A 410 7.70 7.97 -5.89
C ARG A 410 7.29 6.54 -5.53
N VAL A 411 6.13 6.38 -4.93
CA VAL A 411 5.54 5.05 -4.70
C VAL A 411 5.27 4.33 -6.02
N THR A 412 5.38 3.01 -6.02
CA THR A 412 5.11 2.19 -7.19
C THR A 412 3.61 1.95 -7.36
N GLY A 413 3.15 1.79 -8.59
CA GLY A 413 1.76 1.45 -8.92
C GLY A 413 1.39 0.07 -8.36
N ASP A 414 0.14 -0.15 -7.99
CA ASP A 414 -0.27 -1.41 -7.32
C ASP A 414 -0.57 -2.58 -8.26
N ARG A 415 -0.56 -2.33 -9.58
CA ARG A 415 -0.99 -3.21 -10.69
C ARG A 415 -2.47 -3.58 -10.67
N GLU A 416 -3.26 -2.86 -9.89
CA GLU A 416 -4.69 -3.04 -9.86
C GLU A 416 -5.31 -2.33 -11.07
N ARG A 417 -6.07 -3.06 -11.88
CA ARG A 417 -6.61 -2.54 -13.14
C ARG A 417 -8.07 -2.13 -13.04
N ASP A 418 -8.74 -2.51 -11.96
CA ASP A 418 -10.17 -2.27 -11.80
C ASP A 418 -10.47 -0.95 -11.08
N TRP A 419 -9.50 -0.42 -10.34
CA TRP A 419 -9.63 0.89 -9.74
C TRP A 419 -8.30 1.64 -9.67
N LEU A 420 -8.40 2.96 -9.78
CA LEU A 420 -7.30 3.89 -9.67
C LEU A 420 -6.97 4.12 -8.20
N THR A 421 -5.72 3.90 -7.80
CA THR A 421 -5.14 4.39 -6.55
C THR A 421 -4.54 5.78 -6.76
N PRO A 422 -5.17 6.87 -6.28
CA PRO A 422 -4.73 8.24 -6.56
C PRO A 422 -3.30 8.56 -6.12
N SER A 423 -2.79 7.86 -5.10
CA SER A 423 -1.44 8.06 -4.57
C SER A 423 -0.35 7.31 -5.33
N ARG A 424 -0.71 6.30 -6.15
CA ARG A 424 0.22 5.36 -6.80
C ARG A 424 0.13 5.35 -8.31
N ASP A 425 -1.07 5.46 -8.83
CA ASP A 425 -1.41 5.26 -10.23
C ASP A 425 -1.56 6.60 -10.97
N ALA A 426 -1.58 6.54 -12.30
CA ALA A 426 -1.90 7.69 -13.12
C ALA A 426 -3.17 7.46 -13.93
N ALA A 427 -4.13 8.37 -13.82
CA ALA A 427 -5.34 8.32 -14.62
C ALA A 427 -5.08 8.68 -16.08
N ILE A 428 -5.82 8.08 -17.01
CA ILE A 428 -5.81 8.52 -18.42
C ILE A 428 -6.92 9.56 -18.61
N VAL A 429 -6.52 10.74 -19.04
CA VAL A 429 -7.41 11.87 -19.33
C VAL A 429 -7.38 12.10 -20.84
N ASN A 430 -8.49 11.81 -21.51
CA ASN A 430 -8.65 12.03 -22.94
C ASN A 430 -8.63 13.53 -23.27
N GLY A 431 -7.78 13.96 -24.21
CA GLY A 431 -7.67 15.37 -24.57
C GLY A 431 -6.46 15.71 -25.43
N VAL A 432 -6.25 17.01 -25.63
CA VAL A 432 -5.16 17.62 -26.40
C VAL A 432 -3.80 17.34 -25.74
N MET A 433 -2.72 17.42 -26.52
CA MET A 433 -1.37 17.29 -26.00
C MET A 433 -1.08 18.35 -24.91
N ILE A 434 -0.92 17.91 -23.65
CA ILE A 434 -0.68 18.77 -22.49
C ILE A 434 0.79 19.12 -22.39
N ILE A 435 1.14 20.27 -22.92
CA ILE A 435 2.53 20.70 -23.03
C ILE A 435 2.96 21.57 -21.84
N ARG A 436 2.01 22.25 -21.18
CA ARG A 436 2.29 23.20 -20.10
C ARG A 436 2.00 22.61 -18.72
N PRO A 437 2.80 22.96 -17.70
CA PRO A 437 2.57 22.48 -16.33
C PRO A 437 1.18 22.82 -15.79
N ASP A 438 0.68 24.02 -16.05
CA ASP A 438 -0.62 24.46 -15.52
C ASP A 438 -1.79 23.73 -16.20
N ASP A 439 -1.71 23.54 -17.52
CA ASP A 439 -2.67 22.73 -18.27
C ASP A 439 -2.71 21.27 -17.73
N ALA A 440 -1.56 20.74 -17.28
CA ALA A 440 -1.49 19.42 -16.66
C ALA A 440 -2.16 19.38 -15.28
N VAL A 441 -2.00 20.43 -14.47
CA VAL A 441 -2.70 20.56 -13.20
C VAL A 441 -4.21 20.55 -13.43
N ASP A 442 -4.71 21.35 -14.36
CA ASP A 442 -6.13 21.45 -14.66
C ASP A 442 -6.69 20.13 -15.22
N ALA A 443 -5.95 19.48 -16.11
CA ALA A 443 -6.31 18.17 -16.63
C ALA A 443 -6.41 17.11 -15.52
N CYS A 444 -5.43 17.05 -14.61
CA CYS A 444 -5.45 16.07 -13.53
C CYS A 444 -6.48 16.39 -12.42
N ARG A 445 -6.97 17.63 -12.35
CA ARG A 445 -8.07 18.04 -11.46
C ARG A 445 -9.45 17.72 -12.00
N THR A 446 -9.59 17.49 -13.31
CA THR A 446 -10.90 17.11 -13.85
C THR A 446 -11.41 15.86 -13.14
N PRO A 447 -12.68 15.82 -12.72
CA PRO A 447 -13.25 14.68 -12.00
C PRO A 447 -12.93 13.40 -12.77
N LEU A 448 -12.11 12.56 -12.14
CA LEU A 448 -11.73 11.30 -12.73
C LEU A 448 -12.95 10.40 -12.68
N ASP A 449 -13.52 10.14 -13.85
CA ASP A 449 -14.51 9.08 -14.01
C ASP A 449 -13.88 7.77 -13.53
N PRO A 450 -14.44 7.08 -12.52
CA PRO A 450 -13.92 5.83 -12.03
C PRO A 450 -13.80 4.76 -13.12
N THR A 451 -14.53 4.86 -14.23
CA THR A 451 -14.46 3.94 -15.37
C THR A 451 -13.33 4.24 -16.35
N ARG A 452 -12.58 5.34 -16.17
CA ARG A 452 -11.42 5.66 -17.02
C ARG A 452 -10.32 4.61 -16.87
N THR A 453 -9.71 4.29 -17.99
CA THR A 453 -8.46 3.55 -18.05
C THR A 453 -7.40 4.30 -17.23
N HIS A 454 -6.59 3.58 -16.46
CA HIS A 454 -5.48 4.14 -15.70
C HIS A 454 -4.25 3.27 -15.85
N TYR A 455 -3.09 3.85 -15.53
CA TYR A 455 -1.82 3.14 -15.46
C TYR A 455 -1.52 2.80 -14.01
N SER A 456 -1.67 1.52 -13.65
CA SER A 456 -1.36 1.00 -12.31
C SER A 456 0.03 0.36 -12.19
N PHE A 457 0.87 0.51 -13.20
CA PHE A 457 2.21 -0.09 -13.23
C PHE A 457 3.34 0.95 -13.13
N LEU A 458 3.09 2.13 -12.56
CA LEU A 458 4.12 3.16 -12.44
C LEU A 458 5.32 2.67 -11.61
N GLY A 459 6.53 2.94 -12.07
CA GLY A 459 7.74 2.45 -11.40
C GLY A 459 8.05 1.00 -11.74
N TYR A 460 7.46 0.48 -12.82
CA TYR A 460 7.50 -0.94 -13.14
C TYR A 460 8.88 -1.56 -13.16
N THR A 461 9.85 -0.83 -13.72
CA THR A 461 11.23 -1.29 -13.86
C THR A 461 12.17 -0.13 -13.60
N TRP A 462 13.32 -0.46 -13.00
CA TRP A 462 14.42 0.48 -12.81
C TRP A 462 15.21 0.69 -14.10
N ALA A 463 15.12 -0.22 -15.08
CA ALA A 463 16.01 -0.20 -16.24
C ALA A 463 15.56 0.74 -17.37
N LEU A 464 14.25 0.95 -17.52
CA LEU A 464 13.70 1.74 -18.61
C LEU A 464 13.49 3.21 -18.23
N SER A 465 13.72 4.10 -19.18
CA SER A 465 13.43 5.53 -19.07
C SER A 465 11.95 5.80 -19.36
N GLY A 466 11.41 6.90 -18.83
CA GLY A 466 10.03 7.31 -19.07
C GLY A 466 9.24 7.47 -17.78
N TYR A 467 8.13 8.19 -17.85
CA TYR A 467 7.25 8.46 -16.70
C TYR A 467 6.55 7.19 -16.17
N HIS A 468 6.43 6.14 -16.99
CA HIS A 468 5.97 4.82 -16.54
C HIS A 468 6.97 4.12 -15.61
N HIS A 469 8.25 4.51 -15.65
CA HIS A 469 9.35 3.73 -15.07
C HIS A 469 10.17 4.55 -14.08
N THR A 470 11.03 5.43 -14.57
CA THR A 470 12.07 6.06 -13.75
C THR A 470 12.01 7.57 -13.75
N TRP A 471 11.03 8.19 -14.40
CA TRP A 471 10.86 9.66 -14.40
C TRP A 471 9.73 10.12 -13.48
N TYR A 472 9.87 11.35 -13.01
CA TYR A 472 8.80 12.14 -12.40
C TYR A 472 8.98 13.63 -12.76
N ASN A 473 7.98 14.45 -12.51
CA ASN A 473 8.01 15.89 -12.72
C ASN A 473 7.51 16.67 -11.50
N HIS A 474 7.83 17.96 -11.46
CA HIS A 474 7.52 18.92 -10.39
C HIS A 474 6.21 19.68 -10.66
N VAL A 475 5.31 19.13 -11.46
CA VAL A 475 4.05 19.81 -11.86
C VAL A 475 3.16 20.12 -10.65
N LEU A 476 3.06 19.17 -9.70
CA LEU A 476 2.31 19.26 -8.43
C LEU A 476 3.26 19.08 -7.25
N PRO A 477 2.92 19.61 -6.06
CA PRO A 477 3.76 19.47 -4.87
C PRO A 477 3.78 18.01 -4.34
N PRO A 478 4.72 17.67 -3.46
CA PRO A 478 4.85 16.32 -2.93
C PRO A 478 3.58 15.82 -2.23
N ASN A 479 3.15 14.59 -2.55
CA ASN A 479 1.92 14.00 -2.00
C ASN A 479 0.66 14.86 -2.22
N SER A 480 0.57 15.62 -3.32
CA SER A 480 -0.64 16.38 -3.68
C SER A 480 -1.94 15.57 -3.57
N SER A 481 -3.04 16.17 -3.10
CA SER A 481 -4.35 15.52 -3.16
C SER A 481 -4.85 15.31 -4.59
N THR A 482 -4.30 16.04 -5.56
CA THR A 482 -4.60 15.84 -6.97
C THR A 482 -3.89 14.56 -7.45
N PRO A 483 -4.62 13.59 -8.04
CA PRO A 483 -4.03 12.37 -8.58
C PRO A 483 -3.08 12.68 -9.74
N ASP A 484 -2.15 11.76 -9.99
CA ASP A 484 -1.35 11.83 -11.20
C ASP A 484 -2.18 11.45 -12.43
N CYS A 485 -1.84 12.00 -13.58
CA CYS A 485 -2.56 11.73 -14.81
C CYS A 485 -1.68 11.88 -16.06
N ASN A 486 -2.08 11.22 -17.16
CA ASN A 486 -1.45 11.28 -18.49
C ASN A 486 0.07 11.09 -18.47
N VAL A 487 0.49 9.83 -18.40
CA VAL A 487 1.92 9.48 -18.43
C VAL A 487 2.52 9.88 -19.78
N GLY A 488 3.66 10.57 -19.77
CA GLY A 488 4.29 11.10 -20.99
C GLY A 488 3.83 12.49 -21.42
N ASN A 489 2.75 13.01 -20.83
CA ASN A 489 2.17 14.28 -21.21
C ASN A 489 1.20 14.80 -20.14
N GLY A 490 1.64 14.83 -18.89
CA GLY A 490 0.77 15.10 -17.74
C GLY A 490 1.55 15.20 -16.44
N ALA A 491 0.85 15.13 -15.31
CA ALA A 491 1.48 15.22 -13.99
C ALA A 491 1.80 13.81 -13.47
N VAL A 492 3.10 13.51 -13.32
CA VAL A 492 3.59 12.28 -12.68
C VAL A 492 4.57 12.72 -11.61
N THR A 493 4.07 12.95 -10.40
CA THR A 493 4.73 13.81 -9.41
C THR A 493 5.37 13.06 -8.23
N ALA A 494 5.97 13.77 -7.28
CA ALA A 494 6.63 13.13 -6.14
C ALA A 494 5.62 12.54 -5.15
N ARG A 495 5.85 11.30 -4.71
CA ARG A 495 4.94 10.54 -3.81
C ARG A 495 5.73 9.69 -2.82
N SER A 496 5.38 9.71 -1.54
CA SER A 496 5.98 8.85 -0.53
C SER A 496 4.96 8.43 0.51
N LEU A 497 5.22 7.30 1.16
CA LEU A 497 4.44 6.82 2.31
C LEU A 497 4.92 7.45 3.62
N HIS A 498 6.03 8.20 3.59
CA HIS A 498 6.53 8.91 4.75
C HIS A 498 5.58 10.05 5.15
N PRO A 499 5.23 10.17 6.45
CA PRO A 499 4.35 11.24 6.91
C PRO A 499 4.93 12.63 6.61
N GLY A 500 4.10 13.48 5.98
CA GLY A 500 4.37 14.91 5.82
C GLY A 500 5.25 15.33 4.63
N GLY A 501 5.66 14.41 3.75
CA GLY A 501 6.54 14.78 2.64
C GLY A 501 7.19 13.62 1.90
N VAL A 502 8.26 13.94 1.18
CA VAL A 502 9.04 13.00 0.37
C VAL A 502 10.53 13.22 0.59
N ASN A 503 11.34 12.17 0.48
CA ASN A 503 12.79 12.37 0.40
C ASN A 503 13.21 12.68 -1.04
N ILE A 504 14.13 13.64 -1.16
CA ILE A 504 14.67 14.13 -2.42
C ILE A 504 16.20 14.19 -2.37
N LEU A 505 16.83 13.81 -3.47
CA LEU A 505 18.25 13.95 -3.74
C LEU A 505 18.46 15.19 -4.58
N MET A 506 19.42 16.02 -4.19
CA MET A 506 19.88 17.20 -4.91
C MET A 506 21.05 16.85 -5.83
N ALA A 507 21.31 17.68 -6.85
CA ALA A 507 22.35 17.44 -7.84
C ALA A 507 23.79 17.48 -7.26
N ASP A 508 23.97 18.07 -6.07
CA ASP A 508 25.23 18.04 -5.31
C ASP A 508 25.45 16.73 -4.53
N GLY A 509 24.48 15.81 -4.54
CA GLY A 509 24.53 14.55 -3.81
C GLY A 509 23.92 14.60 -2.41
N SER A 510 23.47 15.77 -1.94
CA SER A 510 22.79 15.90 -0.65
C SER A 510 21.36 15.35 -0.73
N ALA A 511 20.95 14.59 0.28
CA ALA A 511 19.57 14.09 0.41
C ALA A 511 18.87 14.80 1.57
N ARG A 512 17.68 15.32 1.29
CA ARG A 512 16.85 16.09 2.22
C ARG A 512 15.38 15.67 2.13
N PHE A 513 14.57 16.14 3.06
CA PHE A 513 13.14 15.88 3.07
C PHE A 513 12.39 17.14 2.64
N ALA A 514 11.53 17.02 1.64
CA ALA A 514 10.66 18.10 1.19
C ALA A 514 9.28 17.94 1.79
N ASN A 515 8.77 18.99 2.42
CA ASN A 515 7.43 19.00 3.02
C ASN A 515 6.35 18.98 1.94
N SER A 516 5.25 18.27 2.16
CA SER A 516 4.07 18.28 1.28
C SER A 516 3.39 19.65 1.14
N ASN A 517 3.60 20.55 2.12
CA ASN A 517 3.03 21.89 2.15
C ASN A 517 3.95 22.96 1.53
N VAL A 518 5.06 22.57 0.89
CA VAL A 518 5.94 23.50 0.19
C VAL A 518 5.16 24.33 -0.84
N ALA A 519 5.48 25.62 -0.95
CA ALA A 519 4.89 26.48 -1.96
C ALA A 519 5.16 25.91 -3.37
N LEU A 520 4.14 25.87 -4.23
CA LEU A 520 4.25 25.25 -5.55
C LEU A 520 5.33 25.93 -6.42
N GLU A 521 5.47 27.25 -6.31
CA GLU A 521 6.49 28.02 -7.03
C GLU A 521 7.89 27.58 -6.63
N VAL A 522 8.12 27.44 -5.33
CA VAL A 522 9.38 26.96 -4.74
C VAL A 522 9.63 25.51 -5.18
N TRP A 523 8.65 24.61 -5.07
CA TRP A 523 8.78 23.23 -5.56
C TRP A 523 9.10 23.11 -7.05
N ARG A 524 8.45 23.93 -7.88
CA ARG A 524 8.68 23.97 -9.33
C ARG A 524 10.07 24.51 -9.67
N ALA A 525 10.51 25.49 -8.91
CA ALA A 525 11.83 26.08 -9.03
C ALA A 525 12.90 24.97 -8.92
N ILE A 526 13.00 24.26 -7.80
CA ILE A 526 14.06 23.24 -7.63
C ILE A 526 14.06 22.10 -8.68
N GLY A 527 13.01 21.93 -9.50
CA GLY A 527 13.04 21.03 -10.66
C GLY A 527 13.88 21.54 -11.84
N SER A 528 14.47 22.73 -11.74
CA SER A 528 15.06 23.48 -12.84
C SER A 528 16.57 23.72 -12.66
N ILE A 529 17.20 24.18 -13.74
CA ILE A 529 18.60 24.65 -13.79
C ILE A 529 18.71 26.06 -14.40
N ASP A 530 17.60 26.80 -14.45
CA ASP A 530 17.49 28.06 -15.18
C ASP A 530 17.99 29.29 -14.40
N GLY A 531 18.42 29.16 -13.13
CA GLY A 531 19.17 30.22 -12.45
C GLY A 531 18.36 31.43 -11.97
N GLN A 532 17.03 31.37 -11.91
CA GLN A 532 16.14 32.51 -11.55
C GLN A 532 15.13 32.16 -10.45
N GLU A 533 15.57 31.37 -9.48
CA GLU A 533 14.68 30.59 -8.63
C GLU A 533 14.91 30.85 -7.15
N PHE A 534 13.83 30.81 -6.36
CA PHE A 534 13.83 31.08 -4.92
C PHE A 534 14.78 30.12 -4.17
N GLU A 535 15.38 30.59 -3.08
CA GLU A 535 16.40 29.81 -2.37
C GLU A 535 15.85 28.47 -1.84
N ALA A 536 16.65 27.42 -2.05
CA ALA A 536 16.39 26.07 -1.57
C ALA A 536 16.26 25.93 -0.04
N SER A 537 16.48 26.98 0.74
CA SER A 537 16.31 27.03 2.20
C SER A 537 14.87 27.24 2.68
N GLU A 538 13.93 27.57 1.80
CA GLU A 538 12.51 27.80 2.15
C GLU A 538 11.64 26.52 2.12
N PHE A 539 12.27 25.35 2.10
CA PHE A 539 11.65 24.02 1.88
C PHE A 539 11.28 23.25 3.14
#